data_AF-A0A9P7Z2T5-F1
#
_entry.id   AF-A0A9P7Z2T5-F1
#
_cell.length_a   1.000
_cell.length_b   1.000
_cell.length_c   1.000
_cell.angle_alpha   90.00
_cell.angle_beta   90.00
_cell.angle_gamma   90.00
#
_symmetry.space_group_name_H-M   'P 1'
#
loop_
_entity.id
_entity.type
_entity.pdbx_description
1 polymer ?
#
loop_
_entity_poly.entity_id
_entity_poly.type
_entity_poly.pdbx_seq_one_letter_code
_entity_poly.pdbx_strand_id
1 'polypeptide(L)' 'ISSHCFLCDRSFDTDEGLQQHKQGSPAHIFDCRSCDRHYDSEHARQQHLRGSPVHALSFDCETCNRSFGNKDALHQRLM' A
#
# COMPACT_ATOMS: atom_id res chain seq x y z
N ILE A 1 -16.08 21.25 -15.29
CA ILE A 1 -14.88 20.55 -14.77
C ILE A 1 -15.40 19.29 -14.14
N SER A 2 -15.19 18.14 -14.78
CA SER A 2 -15.63 16.84 -14.26
C SER A 2 -14.59 16.35 -13.26
N SER A 3 -14.99 16.18 -12.00
CA SER A 3 -14.10 15.68 -10.95
C SER A 3 -14.13 14.15 -10.99
N HIS A 4 -12.99 13.54 -11.36
CA HIS A 4 -12.85 12.10 -11.55
C HIS A 4 -11.97 11.48 -10.47
N CYS A 5 -12.33 10.28 -10.03
CA CYS A 5 -11.54 9.48 -9.11
C CYS A 5 -10.67 8.48 -9.87
N PHE A 6 -9.38 8.78 -9.99
CA PHE A 6 -8.40 7.89 -10.64
C PHE A 6 -8.24 6.51 -9.98
N LEU A 7 -8.70 6.36 -8.74
CA LEU A 7 -8.56 5.12 -7.97
C LEU A 7 -9.68 4.11 -8.23
N CYS A 8 -10.86 4.56 -8.66
CA CYS A 8 -12.03 3.70 -8.91
C CYS A 8 -12.78 4.04 -10.21
N ASP A 9 -12.19 4.91 -11.02
CA ASP A 9 -12.70 5.42 -12.30
C ASP A 9 -14.10 6.08 -12.24
N ARG A 10 -14.57 6.44 -11.04
CA ARG A 10 -15.87 7.11 -10.87
C ARG A 10 -15.78 8.59 -11.19
N SER A 11 -16.80 9.06 -11.89
CA SER A 11 -16.98 10.46 -12.26
C SER A 11 -18.01 11.12 -11.35
N PHE A 12 -17.73 12.35 -10.93
CA PHE A 12 -18.59 13.16 -10.07
C PHE A 12 -18.86 14.52 -10.73
N ASP A 13 -20.07 15.02 -10.55
CA ASP A 13 -20.53 16.31 -11.08
C ASP A 13 -19.86 17.50 -10.37
N THR A 14 -19.37 17.30 -9.15
CA THR A 14 -18.75 18.33 -8.30
C THR A 14 -17.47 17.84 -7.62
N ASP A 15 -16.56 18.77 -7.31
CA ASP A 15 -15.38 18.47 -6.50
C ASP A 15 -15.76 18.03 -5.07
N GLU A 16 -16.76 18.67 -4.46
CA GLU A 16 -17.28 18.28 -3.14
C GLU A 16 -17.77 16.83 -3.13
N GLY A 17 -18.43 16.38 -4.20
CA GLY A 17 -18.86 14.99 -4.36
C GLY A 17 -17.67 14.02 -4.43
N LEU A 18 -16.59 14.41 -5.11
CA LEU A 18 -15.34 13.64 -5.14
C LEU A 18 -14.65 13.61 -3.76
N GLN A 19 -14.62 14.73 -3.04
CA GLN A 19 -14.00 14.81 -1.70
C GLN A 19 -14.76 13.95 -0.69
N GLN A 20 -16.11 14.03 -0.67
CA GLN A 20 -16.93 13.16 0.17
C GLN A 20 -16.77 11.69 -0.20
N HIS A 21 -16.68 11.37 -1.50
CA HIS A 21 -16.39 10.01 -1.95
C HIS A 21 -15.04 9.50 -1.42
N LYS A 22 -13.99 10.34 -1.47
CA LYS A 22 -12.66 10.02 -0.94
C LYS A 22 -12.67 9.84 0.58
N GLN A 23 -13.40 10.67 1.33
CA GLN A 23 -13.53 10.51 2.77
C GLN A 23 -14.41 9.34 3.20
N GLY A 24 -15.43 9.00 2.41
CA GLY A 24 -16.39 7.94 2.74
C GLY A 24 -16.00 6.55 2.24
N SER A 25 -15.04 6.45 1.31
CA SER A 25 -14.61 5.16 0.79
C SER A 25 -13.45 4.61 1.62
N PRO A 26 -13.61 3.45 2.30
CA PRO A 26 -12.52 2.84 3.05
C PRO A 26 -11.31 2.53 2.16
N ALA A 27 -11.55 2.23 0.88
CA ALA A 27 -10.51 2.07 -0.13
C ALA A 27 -9.58 3.29 -0.22
N HIS A 28 -10.13 4.51 -0.15
CA HIS A 28 -9.38 5.77 -0.26
C HIS A 28 -8.75 6.23 1.05
N ILE A 29 -9.21 5.71 2.20
CA ILE A 29 -8.61 6.00 3.52
C ILE A 29 -7.42 5.08 3.78
N PHE A 30 -7.53 3.82 3.34
CA PHE A 30 -6.52 2.80 3.56
C PHE A 30 -5.81 2.42 2.26
N ASP A 31 -5.43 3.43 1.48
CA ASP A 31 -4.61 3.24 0.29
C ASP A 31 -3.14 3.05 0.64
N CYS A 32 -2.46 2.30 -0.22
CA CYS A 32 -1.05 2.08 -0.17
C CYS A 32 -0.34 2.81 -1.32
N ARG A 33 0.11 4.04 -1.05
CA ARG A 33 0.78 4.91 -2.03
C ARG A 33 1.97 4.31 -2.78
N SER A 34 2.61 3.25 -2.29
CA SER A 34 3.76 2.64 -3.00
C SER A 34 3.38 1.49 -3.93
N CYS A 35 2.16 0.95 -3.85
CA CYS A 35 1.72 -0.15 -4.73
C CYS A 35 0.27 -0.02 -5.22
N ASP A 36 -0.35 1.15 -5.02
CA ASP A 36 -1.72 1.49 -5.43
C ASP A 36 -2.80 0.47 -4.99
N ARG A 37 -2.52 -0.26 -3.90
CA ARG A 37 -3.50 -1.19 -3.31
C ARG A 37 -4.36 -0.48 -2.29
N HIS A 38 -5.63 -0.87 -2.28
CA HIS A 38 -6.62 -0.33 -1.37
C HIS A 38 -7.10 -1.43 -0.42
N TYR A 39 -7.33 -1.06 0.84
CA TYR A 39 -7.79 -1.97 1.88
C TYR A 39 -9.13 -1.51 2.44
N ASP A 40 -9.94 -2.45 2.90
CA ASP A 40 -11.21 -2.14 3.57
C ASP A 40 -11.02 -1.64 5.01
N SER A 41 -9.82 -1.85 5.57
CA SER A 41 -9.51 -1.60 6.98
C SER A 41 -8.06 -1.15 7.19
N GLU A 42 -7.82 -0.33 8.21
CA GLU A 42 -6.45 0.06 8.63
C GLU A 42 -5.60 -1.15 8.97
N HIS A 43 -6.19 -2.13 9.67
CA HIS A 43 -5.48 -3.35 10.06
C HIS A 43 -4.99 -4.12 8.83
N ALA A 44 -5.83 -4.28 7.81
CA ALA A 44 -5.46 -4.97 6.56
C ALA A 44 -4.34 -4.22 5.82
N ARG A 45 -4.40 -2.88 5.79
CA ARG A 45 -3.31 -2.04 5.26
C ARG A 45 -2.01 -2.22 6.03
N GLN A 46 -2.06 -2.20 7.37
CA GLN A 46 -0.88 -2.38 8.22
C GLN A 46 -0.26 -3.78 8.05
N GLN A 47 -1.07 -4.82 7.94
CA GLN A 47 -0.60 -6.18 7.64
C GLN A 47 0.08 -6.23 6.27
N HIS A 48 -0.51 -5.59 5.26
CA HIS A 48 0.13 -5.46 3.94
C HIS A 48 1.46 -4.71 4.03
N LEU A 49 1.53 -3.57 4.72
CA LEU A 49 2.78 -2.82 4.88
C LEU A 49 3.87 -3.65 5.59
N ARG A 50 3.49 -4.52 6.52
CA ARG A 50 4.44 -5.40 7.23
C ARG A 50 4.87 -6.62 6.41
N GLY A 51 3.95 -7.22 5.66
CA GLY A 51 4.19 -8.49 4.97
C GLY A 51 4.52 -8.36 3.48
N SER A 52 4.25 -7.21 2.86
CA SER A 52 4.52 -7.00 1.44
C SER A 52 6.02 -6.77 1.23
N PRO A 53 6.68 -7.52 0.33
CA PRO A 53 8.11 -7.31 0.04
C PRO A 53 8.43 -5.93 -0.54
N VAL A 54 7.43 -5.22 -1.08
CA VAL A 54 7.56 -3.82 -1.52
C VAL A 54 7.69 -2.83 -0.34
N HIS A 55 7.18 -3.19 0.85
CA HIS A 55 7.19 -2.35 2.05
C HIS A 55 7.97 -2.95 3.21
N ALA A 56 8.30 -4.24 3.12
CA ALA A 56 9.23 -4.88 4.03
C ALA A 56 10.48 -4.01 4.06
N LEU A 57 11.05 -3.79 5.25
CA LEU A 57 12.46 -3.46 5.34
C LEU A 57 13.18 -4.62 4.68
N SER A 58 13.45 -4.49 3.38
CA SER A 58 14.26 -5.43 2.65
C SER A 58 15.61 -5.36 3.31
N PHE A 59 15.93 -6.40 4.08
CA PHE A 59 17.28 -6.66 4.51
C PHE A 59 17.98 -7.19 3.26
N ASP A 60 18.54 -6.26 2.49
CA ASP A 60 19.32 -6.61 1.33
C ASP A 60 20.63 -7.24 1.83
N CYS A 61 20.93 -8.43 1.30
CA CYS A 61 22.26 -8.97 1.41
C CYS A 61 23.08 -8.36 0.28
N GLU A 62 23.98 -7.42 0.59
CA GLU A 62 24.88 -6.78 -0.38
C GLU A 62 25.70 -7.81 -1.19
N THR A 63 25.97 -8.99 -0.61
CA THR A 63 26.71 -10.08 -1.27
C THR A 63 25.87 -10.87 -2.28
N CYS A 64 24.55 -10.96 -2.10
CA CYS A 64 23.67 -11.85 -2.88
C CYS A 64 22.59 -11.12 -3.69
N ASN A 65 22.41 -9.81 -3.48
CA ASN A 65 21.36 -8.98 -4.08
C ASN A 65 19.94 -9.60 -3.96
N ARG A 66 19.65 -10.27 -2.83
CA ARG A 66 18.35 -10.88 -2.53
C ARG A 66 17.70 -10.17 -1.36
N SER A 67 16.40 -9.89 -1.50
CA SER A 67 15.56 -9.25 -0.48
C SER A 67 14.87 -10.30 0.37
N PHE A 68 15.08 -10.25 1.69
CA PHE A 68 14.42 -11.14 2.65
C PHE A 68 13.35 -10.39 3.45
N GLY A 69 12.25 -11.07 3.76
CA GLY A 69 11.09 -10.48 4.46
C GLY A 69 11.27 -10.34 5.97
N ASN A 70 12.35 -10.85 6.57
CA ASN A 70 12.67 -10.69 7.99
C ASN A 70 14.19 -10.85 8.25
N LYS A 71 14.66 -10.30 9.37
CA LYS A 71 16.09 -10.38 9.79
C LYS A 71 16.53 -11.82 10.08
N ASP A 72 15.63 -12.64 10.61
CA ASP A 72 15.93 -14.02 10.99
C ASP A 72 16.29 -14.88 9.77
N ALA A 73 15.53 -14.77 8.67
CA ALA A 73 15.83 -15.47 7.41
C ALA A 73 17.14 -15.00 6.78
N LEU A 74 17.53 -13.73 6.97
CA LEU A 74 18.84 -13.25 6.53
C LEU A 74 19.96 -13.85 7.40
N HIS A 75 19.85 -13.78 8.73
CA HIS A 75 20.86 -14.31 9.65
C HIS A 75 21.03 -15.83 9.53
N GLN A 76 19.96 -16.59 9.32
CA GLN A 76 20.05 -18.04 9.13
C GLN A 76 20.79 -18.45 7.85
N ARG A 77 20.97 -17.53 6.89
CA ARG A 77 21.76 -17.74 5.68
C ARG A 77 23.22 -17.31 5.80
N LEU A 78 23.52 -16.43 6.76
CA LEU A 78 24.87 -15.91 7.03
C LEU A 78 25.64 -16.76 8.07
N MET A 79 24.96 -17.71 8.73
CA MET A 79 25.57 -18.80 9.50
C MET A 79 25.85 -20.01 8.62
#